data_AF-A0A6B0BSK2-F1
#
_entry.id   AF-A0A6B0BSK2-F1
#
_cell.length_a   1.000
_cell.length_b   1.000
_cell.length_c   1.000
_cell.angle_alpha   90.00
_cell.angle_beta   90.00
_cell.angle_gamma   90.00
#
_symmetry.space_group_name_H-M   'P 1'
#
loop_
_entity.id
_entity.type
_entity.pdbx_description
1 polymer ?
#
loop_
_entity_poly.entity_id
_entity_poly.type
_entity_poly.pdbx_seq_one_letter_code
_entity_poly.pdbx_strand_id
1 'polypeptide(L)'
;MNAKEQLVDNLMKTSSQLFKFHGEVAMQLFLNDELKLPSIVEICVERKRLSDIVKVIPQSYALLYIDKQDQAIAKEDLSLSKIAKVYVQYDDTTIMSIFVYDV
;
A
#
# COMPACT_ATOMS: atom_id res chain seq x y z
N MET A 1 8.63 -16.43 -6.50
CA MET A 1 7.88 -15.18 -6.34
C MET A 1 8.35 -14.54 -5.05
N ASN A 2 8.93 -13.35 -5.10
CA ASN A 2 9.40 -12.65 -3.89
C ASN A 2 8.20 -12.10 -3.09
N ALA A 3 8.42 -11.68 -1.84
CA ALA A 3 7.36 -11.21 -0.95
C ALA A 3 6.51 -10.07 -1.56
N LYS A 4 7.15 -9.13 -2.27
CA LYS A 4 6.49 -8.04 -3.00
C LYS A 4 5.53 -8.55 -4.09
N GLU A 5 6.00 -9.47 -4.94
CA GLU A 5 5.17 -10.07 -5.99
C GLU A 5 4.00 -10.86 -5.38
N GLN A 6 4.23 -11.61 -4.31
CA GLN A 6 3.18 -12.33 -3.57
C GLN A 6 2.12 -11.38 -3.00
N LEU A 7 2.55 -10.27 -2.40
CA LEU A 7 1.64 -9.27 -1.86
C LEU A 7 0.80 -8.63 -2.97
N VAL A 8 1.42 -8.22 -4.08
CA VAL A 8 0.70 -7.60 -5.21
C VAL A 8 -0.28 -8.58 -5.85
N ASP A 9 0.14 -9.83 -6.08
CA ASP A 9 -0.74 -10.88 -6.62
C ASP A 9 -1.95 -11.14 -5.71
N ASN A 10 -1.74 -11.21 -4.39
CA ASN A 10 -2.81 -11.33 -3.42
C ASN A 10 -3.78 -10.14 -3.49
N LEU A 11 -3.26 -8.91 -3.45
CA LEU A 11 -4.09 -7.70 -3.55
C LEU A 11 -4.89 -7.64 -4.86
N MET A 12 -4.28 -8.01 -5.99
CA MET A 12 -5.00 -8.05 -7.28
C MET A 12 -6.13 -9.09 -7.28
N LYS A 13 -5.91 -10.25 -6.65
CA LYS A 13 -6.91 -11.33 -6.57
C LYS A 13 -8.05 -11.02 -5.61
N THR A 14 -7.78 -10.41 -4.47
CA THR A 14 -8.78 -10.21 -3.41
C THR A 14 -9.41 -8.82 -3.42
N SER A 15 -8.72 -7.82 -3.96
CA SER A 15 -8.99 -6.41 -3.64
C SER A 15 -8.66 -5.42 -4.77
N SER A 16 -8.55 -5.87 -6.02
CA SER A 16 -8.20 -5.03 -7.18
C SER A 16 -9.11 -3.81 -7.38
N GLN A 17 -10.36 -3.87 -6.92
CA GLN A 17 -11.32 -2.75 -7.00
C GLN A 17 -11.19 -1.74 -5.85
N LEU A 18 -10.33 -1.99 -4.88
CA LEU A 18 -10.19 -1.17 -3.66
C LEU A 18 -8.99 -0.23 -3.72
N PHE A 19 -8.07 -0.43 -4.67
CA PHE A 19 -6.88 0.40 -4.84
C PHE A 19 -6.62 0.69 -6.32
N LYS A 20 -5.73 1.65 -6.57
CA LYS A 20 -5.14 1.89 -7.89
C LYS A 20 -3.63 1.87 -7.75
N PHE A 21 -2.94 1.35 -8.76
CA PHE A 21 -1.49 1.56 -8.83
C PHE A 21 -1.17 3.05 -8.94
N HIS A 22 -0.03 3.43 -8.39
CA HIS A 22 0.50 4.79 -8.41
C HIS A 22 1.97 4.79 -8.86
N GLY A 23 2.53 5.98 -9.06
CA GLY A 23 3.94 6.17 -9.39
C GLY A 23 4.38 5.41 -10.64
N GLU A 24 5.54 4.76 -10.55
CA GLU A 24 6.16 4.06 -11.68
C GLU A 24 5.28 2.94 -12.24
N VAL A 25 4.58 2.18 -11.39
CA VAL A 25 3.72 1.08 -11.87
C VAL A 25 2.57 1.63 -12.72
N ALA A 26 1.91 2.70 -12.26
CA ALA A 26 0.84 3.34 -13.03
C ALA A 26 1.36 3.90 -14.36
N MET A 27 2.55 4.50 -14.36
CA MET A 27 3.19 5.03 -15.56
C MET A 27 3.50 3.92 -16.57
N GLN A 28 4.08 2.80 -16.13
CA GLN A 28 4.43 1.68 -17.01
C GLN A 28 3.19 1.01 -17.60
N LEU A 29 2.14 0.80 -16.79
CA LEU A 29 0.86 0.29 -17.28
C LEU A 29 0.25 1.22 -18.33
N PHE A 30 0.33 2.54 -18.12
CA PHE A 30 -0.22 3.51 -19.06
C PHE A 30 0.56 3.60 -20.38
N LEU A 31 1.89 3.65 -20.32
CA LEU A 31 2.74 3.84 -21.50
C LEU A 31 2.95 2.56 -22.30
N ASN A 32 3.08 1.43 -21.62
CA ASN A 32 3.59 0.19 -22.21
C ASN A 32 2.65 -1.01 -22.04
N ASP A 33 1.53 -0.89 -21.30
CA ASP A 33 0.64 -2.01 -20.92
C ASP A 33 1.39 -3.16 -20.21
N GLU A 34 2.46 -2.82 -19.48
CA GLU A 34 3.33 -3.78 -18.79
C GLU A 34 3.28 -3.59 -17.27
N LEU A 35 3.03 -4.69 -16.54
CA LEU A 35 3.13 -4.71 -15.08
C LEU A 35 4.58 -5.00 -14.64
N LYS A 36 5.35 -3.93 -14.43
CA LYS A 36 6.70 -3.99 -13.85
C LYS A 36 6.68 -3.48 -12.42
N LEU A 37 7.11 -4.31 -11.47
CA LEU A 37 7.12 -3.94 -10.05
C LEU A 37 8.49 -3.35 -9.65
N PRO A 38 8.58 -2.04 -9.33
CA PRO A 38 9.81 -1.41 -8.83
C PRO A 38 10.16 -1.91 -7.42
N SER A 39 11.25 -1.43 -6.83
CA SER A 39 11.67 -1.81 -5.48
C SER A 39 10.59 -1.55 -4.43
N ILE A 40 9.88 -0.43 -4.54
CA ILE A 40 8.75 -0.05 -3.68
C ILE A 40 7.53 0.14 -4.57
N VAL A 41 6.52 -0.73 -4.41
CA VAL A 41 5.26 -0.60 -5.16
C VAL A 41 4.42 0.51 -4.53
N GLU A 42 3.88 1.40 -5.34
CA GLU A 42 3.01 2.46 -4.85
C GLU A 42 1.57 2.19 -5.26
N ILE A 43 0.65 2.30 -4.30
CA ILE A 43 -0.79 2.21 -4.54
C ILE A 43 -1.49 3.37 -3.83
N CYS A 44 -2.65 3.76 -4.36
CA CYS A 44 -3.54 4.72 -3.73
C CYS A 44 -4.84 4.02 -3.31
N VAL A 45 -5.35 4.36 -2.13
CA VAL A 45 -6.56 3.79 -1.54
C VAL A 45 -7.44 4.90 -0.96
N GLU A 46 -8.74 4.83 -1.20
CA GLU A 46 -9.72 5.72 -0.53
C GLU A 46 -9.69 5.49 0.97
N ARG A 47 -9.69 6.54 1.80
CA ARG A 47 -9.63 6.42 3.26
C ARG A 47 -10.64 5.43 3.84
N LYS A 48 -11.87 5.44 3.33
CA LYS A 48 -12.95 4.54 3.77
C LYS A 48 -12.68 3.06 3.46
N ARG A 49 -11.79 2.74 2.52
CA ARG A 49 -11.40 1.38 2.10
C ARG A 49 -10.07 0.92 2.69
N LEU A 50 -9.34 1.80 3.39
CA LEU A 50 -8.01 1.49 3.92
C LEU A 50 -8.02 0.25 4.82
N SER A 51 -9.01 0.15 5.71
CA SER A 51 -9.15 -1.00 6.60
C SER A 51 -9.34 -2.32 5.85
N ASP A 52 -9.99 -2.30 4.68
CA ASP A 52 -10.24 -3.51 3.89
C ASP A 52 -8.97 -3.96 3.17
N ILE A 53 -8.17 -3.03 2.66
CA ILE A 53 -6.84 -3.32 2.10
C ILE A 53 -5.90 -3.84 3.18
N VAL A 54 -5.83 -3.20 4.34
CA VAL A 54 -4.92 -3.60 5.41
C VAL A 54 -5.22 -5.01 5.92
N LYS A 55 -6.49 -5.40 6.02
CA LYS A 55 -6.90 -6.73 6.49
C LYS A 55 -6.45 -7.88 5.59
N VAL A 56 -6.26 -7.65 4.29
CA VAL A 56 -5.82 -8.69 3.35
C VAL A 56 -4.30 -8.81 3.28
N ILE A 57 -3.56 -7.88 3.88
CA ILE A 57 -2.10 -7.97 3.99
C ILE A 57 -1.76 -9.04 5.05
N PRO A 58 -0.96 -10.07 4.73
CA PRO A 58 -0.62 -11.11 5.69
C PRO A 58 0.13 -10.56 6.92
N GLN A 59 -0.04 -11.21 8.07
CA GLN A 59 0.61 -10.79 9.32
C GLN A 59 2.14 -10.91 9.32
N SER A 60 2.72 -11.61 8.33
CA SER A 60 4.16 -11.66 8.10
C SER A 60 4.74 -10.32 7.64
N TYR A 61 3.90 -9.37 7.23
CA TYR A 61 4.29 -8.03 6.84
C TYR A 61 4.03 -7.07 7.99
N ALA A 62 5.00 -6.21 8.29
CA ALA A 62 4.83 -5.12 9.25
C ALA A 62 4.18 -3.92 8.56
N LEU A 63 3.32 -3.21 9.32
CA LEU A 63 2.61 -2.03 8.85
C LEU A 63 3.04 -0.83 9.68
N LEU A 64 3.62 0.17 9.01
CA LEU A 64 3.99 1.44 9.61
C LEU A 64 3.07 2.54 9.09
N TYR A 65 2.22 3.06 9.98
CA TYR A 65 1.24 4.09 9.66
C TYR A 65 1.86 5.47 9.81
N ILE A 66 1.66 6.32 8.81
CA ILE A 66 2.28 7.64 8.70
C ILE A 66 1.19 8.70 8.63
N ASP A 67 1.35 9.79 9.38
CA ASP A 67 0.42 10.92 9.38
C ASP A 67 0.69 11.94 8.26
N LYS A 68 -0.08 13.03 8.25
CA LYS A 68 0.05 14.10 7.25
C LYS A 68 1.33 14.94 7.40
N GLN A 69 2.05 14.79 8.51
CA GLN A 69 3.33 15.43 8.79
C GLN A 69 4.52 14.49 8.48
N ASP A 70 4.24 13.37 7.80
CA ASP A 70 5.22 12.31 7.48
C ASP A 70 5.85 11.69 8.73
N GLN A 71 5.12 11.67 9.85
CA GLN A 71 5.56 11.06 11.11
C GLN A 71 4.86 9.72 11.36
N ALA A 72 5.59 8.80 12.00
CA ALA A 72 5.02 7.53 12.43
C ALA A 72 3.94 7.74 13.50
N ILE A 73 2.79 7.11 13.31
CA ILE A 73 1.68 7.15 14.25
C ILE A 73 1.87 6.02 15.26
N ALA A 74 1.94 6.38 16.55
CA ALA A 74 1.94 5.41 17.64
C ALA A 74 0.62 4.61 17.64
N LYS A 75 0.67 3.34 18.06
CA LYS A 75 -0.48 2.44 17.99
C LYS A 75 -1.67 2.95 18.82
N GLU A 76 -1.37 3.62 19.93
CA GLU A 76 -2.33 4.18 20.87
C GLU A 76 -3.10 5.37 20.26
N ASP A 77 -2.49 6.07 19.30
CA ASP A 77 -3.02 7.27 18.65
C ASP A 77 -3.60 7.00 17.25
N LEU A 78 -3.61 5.73 16.82
CA LEU A 78 -4.00 5.31 15.49
C LEU A 78 -5.49 5.59 15.24
N SER A 79 -5.74 6.53 14.33
CA SER A 79 -7.07 6.83 13.82
C SER A 79 -7.03 6.93 12.31
N LEU A 80 -8.04 6.35 11.64
CA LEU A 80 -8.18 6.37 10.18
C LEU A 80 -8.12 7.80 9.60
N SER A 81 -8.59 8.81 10.33
CA SER A 81 -8.57 10.21 9.88
C SER A 81 -7.18 10.84 9.85
N LYS A 82 -6.23 10.29 10.62
CA LYS A 82 -4.85 10.81 10.70
C LYS A 82 -3.91 10.19 9.66
N ILE A 83 -4.20 8.98 9.20
CA ILE A 83 -3.29 8.22 8.32
C ILE A 83 -3.23 8.86 6.93
N ALA A 84 -2.06 9.34 6.52
CA ALA A 84 -1.82 9.80 5.15
C ALA A 84 -1.20 8.70 4.27
N LYS A 85 -0.38 7.83 4.88
CA LYS A 85 0.33 6.77 4.18
C LYS A 85 0.51 5.55 5.09
N VAL A 86 0.63 4.38 4.49
CA VAL A 86 1.03 3.14 5.18
C VAL A 86 2.21 2.54 4.44
N TYR A 87 3.32 2.32 5.12
CA TYR A 87 4.42 1.51 4.62
C TYR A 87 4.17 0.05 4.98
N VAL A 88 4.30 -0.83 3.99
CA VAL A 88 4.29 -2.27 4.18
C VAL A 88 5.72 -2.77 4.09
N GLN A 89 6.16 -3.44 5.15
CA GLN A 89 7.53 -3.89 5.34
C GLN A 89 7.59 -5.41 5.42
N TYR A 90 8.66 -5.98 4.86
CA TYR A 90 9.00 -7.39 4.96
C TYR A 90 10.51 -7.50 5.19
N ASP A 91 10.93 -8.25 6.21
CA ASP A 91 12.33 -8.35 6.64
C ASP A 91 13.02 -6.96 6.73
N ASP A 92 12.42 -6.05 7.50
CA ASP A 92 12.88 -4.66 7.73
C ASP A 92 13.02 -3.78 6.47
N THR A 93 12.53 -4.25 5.32
CA THR A 93 12.56 -3.52 4.06
C THR A 93 11.17 -3.07 3.67
N THR A 94 10.98 -1.79 3.36
CA THR A 94 9.75 -1.28 2.77
C THR A 94 9.61 -1.78 1.34
N ILE A 95 8.53 -2.51 1.06
CA ILE A 95 8.24 -3.08 -0.26
C ILE A 95 7.04 -2.44 -0.95
N MET A 96 6.19 -1.75 -0.18
CA MET A 96 5.01 -1.06 -0.69
C MET A 96 4.68 0.20 0.12
N SER A 97 4.21 1.22 -0.59
CA SER A 97 3.67 2.46 -0.06
C SER A 97 2.20 2.57 -0.45
N ILE A 98 1.33 2.64 0.55
CA ILE A 98 -0.11 2.83 0.37
C ILE A 98 -0.44 4.29 0.70
N PHE A 99 -0.73 5.10 -0.31
CA PHE A 99 -1.17 6.47 -0.14
C PHE A 99 -2.68 6.53 0.10
N VAL A 100 -3.09 7.31 1.08
CA VAL A 100 -4.49 7.44 1.48
C VAL A 100 -5.04 8.77 0.99
N TYR A 101 -6.12 8.72 0.22
CA TYR A 101 -6.80 9.91 -0.28
C TYR A 101 -8.27 9.96 0.15
N ASP A 102 -8.80 11.17 0.19
CA ASP A 102 -10.21 11.46 0.47
C ASP A 102 -10.95 11.72 -0.86
N VAL A 103 -12.20 11.25 -0.97
CA VAL A 103 -13.11 11.46 -2.12
C VAL A 103 -14.43 12.05 -1.68
#